data_AF-X1T547-F1
#
_entry.id   AF-X1T547-F1
#
_cell.length_a   1.000
_cell.length_b   1.000
_cell.length_c   1.000
_cell.angle_alpha   90.00
_cell.angle_beta   90.00
_cell.angle_gamma   90.00
#
_symmetry.space_group_name_H-M   'P 1'
#
loop_
_entity.id
_entity.type
_entity.pdbx_description
1 polymer ?
#
loop_
_entity_poly.entity_id
_entity_poly.type
_entity_poly.pdbx_seq_one_letter_code
_entity_poly.pdbx_strand_id
1 'polypeptide(L)' 'MRSPLKYAIAVRKPDKEIILKIGKLKSLSNKIKFLKWPIFRGIINLIESLILGLKALTYSAEQ' A
#
# COMPACT_ATOMS: atom_id res chain seq x y z
N MET A 1 2.80 -1.97 -6.82
CA MET A 1 3.84 -2.85 -6.23
C MET A 1 4.28 -2.31 -4.88
N ARG A 2 4.63 -3.17 -3.92
CA ARG A 2 5.11 -2.74 -2.60
C ARG A 2 6.50 -3.32 -2.30
N SER A 3 7.35 -2.47 -1.73
CA SER A 3 8.66 -2.75 -1.17
C SER A 3 8.56 -2.60 0.36
N PRO A 4 9.48 -3.16 1.16
CA PRO A 4 9.44 -3.03 2.62
C PRO A 4 9.32 -1.59 3.14
N LEU A 5 9.76 -0.59 2.37
CA LEU A 5 9.78 0.83 2.78
C LEU A 5 8.91 1.75 1.92
N LYS A 6 8.50 1.32 0.73
CA LYS A 6 7.83 2.17 -0.27
C LYS A 6 6.78 1.38 -1.03
N TYR A 7 5.80 2.06 -1.58
CA TYR A 7 4.85 1.49 -2.53
C TYR A 7 4.73 2.41 -3.75
N ALA A 8 4.37 1.82 -4.88
CA ALA A 8 4.10 2.54 -6.12
C ALA A 8 2.73 2.14 -6.67
N ILE A 9 1.95 3.15 -7.05
CA ILE A 9 0.67 3.04 -7.76
C ILE A 9 0.89 3.64 -9.15
N ALA A 10 0.57 2.87 -10.18
CA ALA A 10 0.57 3.35 -11.57
C ALA A 10 -0.87 3.34 -12.08
N VAL A 11 -1.33 4.46 -12.62
CA VAL A 11 -2.68 4.60 -13.20
C VAL A 11 -2.53 5.00 -14.66
N ARG A 12 -3.30 4.36 -15.53
CA ARG A 12 -3.37 4.68 -16.95
C ARG A 12 -4.55 5.62 -17.17
N LYS A 13 -4.28 6.79 -17.73
CA LYS A 13 -5.29 7.79 -18.07
C LYS A 13 -5.93 7.51 -19.44
N PRO A 14 -7.11 8.10 -19.73
CA PRO A 14 -7.76 7.99 -21.03
C PRO A 14 -6.93 8.54 -22.20
N ASP A 15 -6.09 9.54 -21.95
CA ASP A 15 -5.13 10.14 -22.90
C ASP A 15 -3.93 9.22 -23.25
N LYS A 16 -3.93 7.99 -22.70
CA LYS A 16 -2.89 6.97 -22.81
C LYS A 16 -1.61 7.27 -22.02
N GLU A 17 -1.58 8.31 -21.21
CA GLU A 17 -0.47 8.56 -20.30
C GLU A 17 -0.52 7.61 -19.09
N ILE A 18 0.64 7.34 -18.51
CA ILE A 18 0.78 6.57 -17.27
C ILE A 18 1.36 7.49 -16.20
N ILE A 19 0.59 7.72 -15.16
CA ILE A 19 1.02 8.48 -13.99
C ILE A 19 1.44 7.55 -12.87
N LEU A 20 2.50 7.93 -12.17
CA LEU A 20 3.10 7.16 -11.09
C LEU A 20 3.05 7.93 -9.78
N LYS A 21 2.51 7.29 -8.74
CA LYS A 21 2.50 7.80 -7.36
C LYS A 21 3.33 6.88 -6.48
N ILE A 22 4.42 7.43 -5.94
CA ILE A 22 5.31 6.74 -5.01
C ILE A 22 5.03 7.22 -3.59
N GLY A 23 4.65 6.31 -2.71
CA GLY A 23 4.41 6.59 -1.29
C GLY A 23 5.35 5.82 -0.37
N LYS A 24 5.55 6.34 0.85
CA LYS A 24 6.27 5.62 1.90
C LYS A 24 5.34 4.63 2.58
N LEU A 25 5.81 3.41 2.81
CA LEU A 25 5.09 2.39 3.56
C LEU A 25 5.51 2.50 5.04
N LYS A 26 4.63 3.03 5.89
CA LYS A 26 4.82 2.99 7.35
C LYS A 26 4.16 1.71 7.87
N SER A 27 4.94 0.67 8.12
CA SER A 27 4.38 -0.56 8.71
C SER A 27 4.06 -0.34 10.19
N LEU A 28 2.84 -0.69 10.58
CA LEU A 28 2.36 -0.66 11.97
C LEU A 28 3.11 -1.69 12.84
N SER A 29 3.61 -2.78 12.24
CA SER A 29 4.39 -3.82 12.92
C SER A 29 5.74 -3.33 13.45
N ASN A 30 6.27 -2.21 12.93
CA ASN A 30 7.52 -1.62 13.43
C ASN A 30 7.36 -0.84 14.74
N LYS A 31 6.15 -0.43 15.12
CA LYS A 31 5.91 0.33 16.35
C LYS A 31 5.73 -0.54 17.60
N ILE A 32 5.30 -1.80 17.47
CA ILE A 32 4.94 -2.65 18.61
C ILE A 32 5.52 -4.05 18.43
N LYS A 33 6.42 -4.49 19.32
CA LYS A 33 7.10 -5.81 19.25
C LYS A 33 6.15 -7.01 19.27
N PHE A 34 5.02 -6.92 19.98
CA PHE A 34 4.03 -8.00 20.07
C PHE A 34 3.33 -8.28 18.72
N LEU A 35 3.15 -7.25 17.88
CA LEU A 35 2.55 -7.36 16.55
C LEU A 35 3.45 -8.10 15.53
N LYS A 36 4.65 -8.54 15.93
CA LYS A 36 5.56 -9.36 15.11
C LYS A 36 5.31 -10.87 15.24
N TRP A 37 4.44 -11.30 16.16
CA TRP A 37 4.06 -12.70 16.27
C TRP A 37 3.44 -13.21 14.97
N PRO A 38 3.73 -14.45 14.54
CA PRO A 38 3.43 -14.94 13.18
C PRO A 38 1.95 -14.81 12.79
N ILE A 39 1.03 -15.02 13.76
CA ILE A 39 -0.42 -14.88 13.56
C ILE A 39 -0.81 -13.41 13.34
N PHE A 40 -0.44 -12.54 14.28
CA PHE A 40 -0.76 -11.10 14.21
C PHE A 40 -0.08 -10.43 13.00
N ARG A 41 1.15 -10.83 12.68
CA ARG A 41 1.90 -10.37 11.51
C ARG A 41 1.11 -10.58 10.22
N GLY A 42 0.47 -11.74 10.07
CA GLY A 42 -0.36 -12.05 8.90
C GLY A 42 -1.56 -11.12 8.77
N ILE A 43 -2.32 -10.94 9.86
CA ILE A 43 -3.50 -10.07 9.90
C ILE A 43 -3.14 -8.61 9.60
N ILE A 44 -2.07 -8.10 10.20
CA ILE A 44 -1.60 -6.73 9.96
C ILE A 44 -1.22 -6.54 8.50
N ASN A 45 -0.47 -7.49 7.93
CA ASN A 45 -0.08 -7.43 6.52
C ASN A 45 -1.29 -7.42 5.58
N LEU A 46 -2.35 -8.17 5.93
CA LEU A 46 -3.60 -8.18 5.17
C LEU A 46 -4.29 -6.82 5.23
N ILE A 47 -4.46 -6.27 6.44
CA ILE A 47 -5.08 -4.94 6.64
C ILE A 47 -4.28 -3.85 5.92
N GLU A 48 -2.95 -3.85 6.03
CA GLU A 48 -2.08 -2.89 5.35
C GLU A 48 -2.22 -3.00 3.81
N SER A 49 -2.34 -4.22 3.28
CA SER A 49 -2.55 -4.45 1.84
C SER A 49 -3.92 -3.96 1.38
N LEU A 50 -4.96 -4.20 2.18
CA LEU A 50 -6.31 -3.75 1.88
C LEU A 50 -6.39 -2.21 1.83
N ILE A 51 -5.81 -1.54 2.82
CA ILE A 51 -5.76 -0.07 2.87
C ILE A 51 -4.99 0.49 1.66
N LEU A 52 -3.88 -0.14 1.26
CA LEU A 52 -3.15 0.26 0.06
C LEU A 52 -3.96 0.04 -1.22
N GLY A 53 -4.69 -1.07 -1.32
CA GLY A 53 -5.56 -1.38 -2.45
C GLY A 53 -6.67 -0.35 -2.59
N LEU A 54 -7.37 -0.02 -1.49
CA LEU A 54 -8.37 1.04 -1.47
C LEU A 54 -7.79 2.39 -1.89
N LYS A 55 -6.62 2.77 -1.37
CA LYS A 55 -5.94 4.01 -1.79
C LYS A 55 -5.57 4.01 -3.27
N ALA A 56 -5.18 2.85 -3.82
CA ALA A 56 -4.89 2.73 -5.24
C ALA A 56 -6.15 2.90 -6.09
N LEU A 57 -7.27 2.32 -5.66
CA LEU A 57 -8.57 2.48 -6.33
C LEU A 57 -9.05 3.94 -6.26
N THR A 58 -9.03 4.57 -5.08
CA THR A 58 -9.39 5.98 -4.92
C THR A 58 -8.51 6.88 -5.78
N TYR A 59 -7.19 6.66 -5.78
CA TYR A 59 -6.27 7.42 -6.63
C TYR A 59 -6.53 7.18 -8.12
N SER A 60 -6.95 5.98 -8.51
CA SER A 60 -7.33 5.71 -9.90
C SER A 60 -8.64 6.36 -10.29
N ALA A 61 -9.54 6.63 -9.34
CA ALA A 61 -10.79 7.34 -9.61
C ALA A 61 -10.61 8.86 -9.66
N GLU A 62 -9.60 9.39 -8.97
CA GLU A 62 -9.24 10.81 -8.97
C GLU A 62 -8.46 11.25 -10.22
N GLN A 63 -8.01 10.32 -11.08
CA GLN A 63 -7.08 10.55 -12.18
C GLN A 63 -7.65 10.14 -13.53
#